data_AF-A0A971L0H4-F1
#
_entry.id   AF-A0A971L0H4-F1
#
_cell.length_a   1.000
_cell.length_b   1.000
_cell.length_c   1.000
_cell.angle_alpha   90.00
_cell.angle_beta   90.00
_cell.angle_gamma   90.00
#
_symmetry.space_group_name_H-M   'P 1'
#
loop_
_entity.id
_entity.type
_entity.pdbx_description
1 polymer ?
#
loop_
_entity_poly.entity_id
_entity_poly.type
_entity_poly.pdbx_seq_one_letter_code
_entity_poly.pdbx_strand_id
1 'polypeptide(L)'
;MSFFDDVKKFGRNLTDKGKDIVEITKLNSQINSEKENIKELYRKIGEQVYEDYKNSGESTYGELCGQIAEIEAKIKELSDKVLELKNASKCPSCGTEVNKQNAFCPKCGTKIAQE
;
A
#
# COMPACT_ATOMS: atom_id res chain seq x y z
N MET A 1 46.38 34.55 -12.74
CA MET A 1 45.02 34.48 -13.32
C MET A 1 44.79 33.11 -13.98
N SER A 2 44.82 32.00 -13.23
CA SER A 2 44.58 30.64 -13.80
C SER A 2 43.16 30.10 -13.60
N PHE A 3 42.37 30.71 -12.70
CA PHE A 3 41.06 30.20 -12.34
C PHE A 3 40.01 30.31 -13.48
N PHE A 4 40.09 31.36 -14.29
CA PHE A 4 39.13 31.58 -15.38
C PHE A 4 39.38 30.67 -16.60
N ASP A 5 40.63 30.25 -16.82
CA ASP A 5 40.98 29.32 -17.91
C ASP A 5 40.58 27.88 -17.60
N ASP A 6 40.65 27.46 -16.34
CA ASP A 6 40.20 26.12 -15.92
C ASP A 6 38.67 25.97 -15.98
N VAL A 7 37.92 27.02 -15.60
CA VAL A 7 36.46 27.06 -15.74
C VAL A 7 36.04 26.99 -17.21
N LYS A 8 36.78 27.66 -18.11
CA LYS A 8 36.51 27.64 -19.56
C LYS A 8 36.88 26.30 -20.20
N LYS A 9 37.91 25.60 -19.71
CA LYS A 9 38.25 24.22 -20.09
C LYS A 9 37.22 23.21 -19.60
N PHE A 10 36.66 23.42 -18.41
CA PHE A 10 35.58 22.59 -17.89
C PHE A 10 34.30 22.81 -18.72
N GLY A 11 33.98 24.07 -19.05
CA GLY A 11 32.84 24.43 -19.90
C GLY A 11 32.84 23.84 -21.32
N ARG A 12 34.02 23.52 -21.90
CA ARG A 12 34.10 22.90 -23.24
C ARG A 12 33.98 21.36 -23.21
N ASN A 13 34.41 20.70 -22.13
CA ASN A 13 34.33 19.24 -21.98
C ASN A 13 33.00 18.74 -21.38
N LEU A 14 32.16 19.66 -20.90
CA LEU A 14 30.85 19.37 -20.31
C LEU A 14 29.75 19.12 -21.36
N THR A 15 29.96 19.50 -22.63
CA THR A 15 28.90 19.45 -23.65
C THR A 15 28.48 18.03 -24.02
N ASP A 16 29.41 17.07 -23.95
CA ASP A 16 29.14 15.66 -24.27
C ASP A 16 28.90 14.85 -22.98
N LYS A 17 29.76 14.99 -21.95
CA LYS A 17 29.56 14.33 -20.65
C LYS A 17 28.29 14.76 -19.91
N GLY A 18 27.84 16.00 -20.10
CA GLY A 18 26.59 16.50 -19.51
C GLY A 18 25.36 15.84 -20.12
N LYS A 19 25.39 15.51 -21.42
CA LYS A 19 24.32 14.77 -22.09
C LYS A 19 24.27 13.33 -21.58
N ASP A 20 25.42 12.68 -21.46
CA ASP A 20 25.52 11.32 -20.93
C ASP A 20 24.95 11.22 -19.50
N ILE A 21 25.22 12.20 -18.63
CA ILE A 21 24.68 12.22 -17.26
C ILE A 21 23.15 12.37 -17.25
N VAL A 22 22.59 13.20 -18.12
CA VAL A 22 21.13 13.36 -18.25
C VAL A 22 20.49 12.07 -18.75
N GLU A 23 21.10 11.42 -19.75
CA GLU A 23 20.63 10.12 -20.25
C GLU A 23 20.73 9.03 -19.18
N ILE A 24 21.84 8.95 -18.44
CA ILE A 24 22.00 8.01 -17.31
C ILE A 24 20.92 8.25 -16.24
N THR A 25 20.64 9.51 -15.91
CA THR A 25 19.60 9.84 -14.91
C THR A 25 18.21 9.43 -15.39
N LYS A 26 17.90 9.69 -16.66
CA LYS A 26 16.65 9.27 -17.30
C LYS A 26 16.51 7.75 -17.32
N LEU A 27 17.55 7.04 -17.73
CA LEU A 27 17.60 5.58 -17.75
C LEU A 27 17.45 4.99 -16.35
N ASN A 28 18.13 5.54 -15.34
CA ASN A 28 17.99 5.11 -13.96
C ASN A 28 16.56 5.31 -13.43
N SER A 29 15.91 6.42 -13.79
CA SER A 29 14.50 6.62 -13.44
C SER A 29 13.60 5.57 -14.10
N GLN A 30 13.81 5.25 -15.38
CA GLN A 30 13.04 4.21 -16.07
C GLN A 30 13.27 2.83 -15.44
N ILE A 31 14.53 2.50 -15.13
CA ILE A 31 14.88 1.25 -14.43
C ILE A 31 14.14 1.15 -13.10
N ASN A 32 14.08 2.25 -12.33
CA ASN A 32 13.35 2.25 -11.07
C ASN A 32 11.84 2.09 -11.28
N SER A 33 11.26 2.76 -12.28
CA SER A 33 9.85 2.55 -12.64
C SER A 33 9.55 1.09 -12.99
N GLU A 34 10.38 0.45 -13.80
CA GLU A 34 10.19 -0.97 -14.14
C GLU A 34 10.36 -1.90 -12.93
N LYS A 35 11.27 -1.58 -12.00
CA LYS A 35 11.41 -2.32 -10.73
C LYS A 35 10.16 -2.20 -9.87
N GLU A 36 9.53 -1.04 -9.80
CA GLU A 36 8.26 -0.87 -9.08
C GLU A 36 7.12 -1.64 -9.79
N ASN A 37 7.06 -1.61 -11.13
CA ASN A 37 6.10 -2.42 -11.88
C ASN A 37 6.23 -3.92 -11.56
N ILE A 38 7.46 -4.44 -11.47
CA ILE A 38 7.71 -5.84 -11.08
C ILE A 38 7.19 -6.11 -9.66
N LYS A 39 7.43 -5.21 -8.70
CA LYS A 39 6.91 -5.37 -7.33
C LYS A 39 5.38 -5.38 -7.29
N GLU A 40 4.73 -4.51 -8.08
CA GLU A 40 3.27 -4.52 -8.19
C GLU A 40 2.75 -5.84 -8.76
N LEU A 41 3.42 -6.39 -9.78
CA LEU A 41 3.07 -7.70 -10.34
C LEU A 41 3.23 -8.81 -9.31
N TYR A 42 4.32 -8.83 -8.54
CA TYR A 42 4.48 -9.78 -7.43
C TYR A 42 3.36 -9.67 -6.41
N ARG A 43 2.94 -8.44 -6.05
CA ARG A 43 1.83 -8.22 -5.13
C ARG A 43 0.52 -8.78 -5.69
N LYS A 44 0.21 -8.49 -6.95
CA LYS A 44 -0.99 -9.00 -7.64
C LYS A 44 -1.01 -10.52 -7.72
N ILE A 45 0.13 -11.14 -8.03
CA ILE A 45 0.25 -12.61 -8.05
C ILE A 45 0.00 -13.16 -6.65
N GLY A 46 0.61 -12.59 -5.61
CA GLY A 46 0.39 -13.00 -4.22
C GLY A 46 -1.07 -12.87 -3.78
N GLU A 47 -1.74 -11.78 -4.18
CA GLU A 47 -3.18 -11.59 -3.96
C GLU A 47 -4.00 -12.69 -4.65
N GLN A 48 -3.74 -13.00 -5.92
CA GLN A 48 -4.44 -14.07 -6.64
C GLN A 48 -4.23 -15.45 -6.00
N VAL A 49 -2.99 -15.77 -5.62
CA VAL A 49 -2.66 -17.04 -4.94
C VAL A 49 -3.43 -17.17 -3.63
N TYR A 50 -3.57 -16.09 -2.86
CA TYR A 50 -4.29 -16.12 -1.60
C TYR A 50 -5.82 -16.18 -1.80
N GLU A 51 -6.36 -15.49 -2.80
CA GLU A 51 -7.76 -15.61 -3.20
C GLU A 51 -8.09 -17.03 -3.65
N ASP A 52 -7.24 -17.64 -4.48
CA ASP A 52 -7.39 -19.04 -4.88
C ASP A 52 -7.35 -19.98 -3.68
N TYR A 53 -6.47 -19.73 -2.71
CA TYR A 53 -6.45 -20.46 -1.44
C TYR A 53 -7.75 -20.28 -0.63
N LYS A 54 -8.30 -19.06 -0.54
CA LYS A 54 -9.59 -18.81 0.12
C LYS A 54 -10.75 -19.54 -0.55
N ASN A 55 -10.71 -19.68 -1.87
CA ASN A 55 -11.77 -20.30 -2.66
C ASN A 55 -11.67 -21.84 -2.69
N SER A 56 -10.47 -22.39 -2.85
CA SER A 56 -10.24 -23.82 -3.06
C SER A 56 -9.73 -24.56 -1.82
N GLY A 57 -9.18 -23.85 -0.83
CA GLY A 57 -8.59 -24.42 0.38
C GLY A 57 -7.21 -25.06 0.19
N GLU A 58 -6.70 -25.13 -1.05
CA GLU A 58 -5.41 -25.71 -1.37
C GLU A 58 -4.55 -24.73 -2.18
N SER A 59 -3.27 -24.63 -1.81
CA SER A 59 -2.28 -23.85 -2.55
C SER A 59 -0.90 -24.44 -2.30
N THR A 60 -0.05 -24.42 -3.31
CA THR A 60 1.38 -24.73 -3.18
C THR A 60 2.06 -23.87 -2.11
N TYR A 61 1.48 -22.70 -1.80
CA TYR A 61 1.94 -21.76 -0.80
C TYR A 61 1.09 -21.77 0.48
N GLY A 62 0.40 -22.87 0.78
CA GLY A 62 -0.55 -22.99 1.90
C GLY A 62 -0.02 -22.52 3.26
N GLU A 63 1.27 -22.71 3.56
CA GLU A 63 1.90 -22.18 4.79
C GLU A 63 1.89 -20.65 4.85
N LEU A 64 2.29 -19.99 3.75
CA LEU A 64 2.27 -18.52 3.66
C LEU A 64 0.83 -17.99 3.68
N CYS A 65 -0.08 -18.68 2.99
CA CYS A 65 -1.51 -18.35 3.02
C CYS A 65 -2.08 -18.49 4.45
N GLY A 66 -1.69 -19.54 5.19
CA GLY A 66 -2.05 -19.72 6.60
C GLY A 66 -1.56 -18.59 7.49
N GLN A 67 -0.31 -18.16 7.31
CA GLN A 67 0.23 -16.99 8.02
C GLN A 67 -0.56 -15.71 7.71
N ILE A 68 -0.94 -15.49 6.45
CA ILE A 68 -1.79 -14.34 6.07
C ILE A 68 -3.16 -14.43 6.78
N ALA A 69 -3.78 -15.61 6.82
CA ALA A 69 -5.05 -15.81 7.49
C ALA A 69 -4.97 -15.56 9.01
N GLU A 70 -3.89 -15.98 9.67
CA GLU A 70 -3.65 -15.66 11.08
C GLU A 70 -3.49 -14.15 11.32
N ILE A 71 -2.77 -13.46 10.44
CA ILE A 71 -2.61 -12.00 10.52
C ILE A 71 -3.96 -11.31 10.30
N GLU A 72 -4.77 -11.74 9.33
CA GLU A 72 -6.13 -11.23 9.12
C GLU A 72 -7.01 -11.43 10.36
N ALA A 73 -6.94 -12.60 11.02
CA ALA A 73 -7.66 -12.86 12.26
C ALA A 73 -7.21 -11.94 13.40
N LYS A 74 -5.90 -11.71 13.57
CA LYS A 74 -5.37 -10.75 14.54
C LYS A 74 -5.80 -9.31 14.24
N ILE A 75 -5.81 -8.90 12.97
CA ILE A 75 -6.31 -7.58 12.56
C ILE A 75 -7.78 -7.42 12.95
N LYS A 76 -8.60 -8.46 12.74
CA LYS A 76 -10.01 -8.45 13.14
C LYS A 76 -10.15 -8.28 14.65
N GLU A 77 -9.43 -9.06 15.45
CA GLU A 77 -9.46 -8.96 16.91
C GLU A 77 -9.03 -7.56 17.40
N LEU A 78 -7.95 -7.01 16.85
CA LEU A 78 -7.48 -5.67 17.17
C LEU A 78 -8.50 -4.59 16.76
N SER A 79 -9.12 -4.74 15.58
CA SER A 79 -10.17 -3.84 15.12
C SER A 79 -11.40 -3.89 16.03
N ASP A 80 -11.79 -5.07 16.49
CA ASP A 80 -12.93 -5.24 17.39
C ASP A 80 -12.64 -4.61 18.77
N LYS A 81 -11.43 -4.79 19.31
CA LYS A 81 -10.98 -4.09 20.53
C LYS A 81 -11.00 -2.58 20.35
N VAL A 82 -10.57 -2.05 19.20
CA VAL A 82 -10.65 -0.61 18.91
C VAL A 82 -12.10 -0.13 18.88
N LEU A 83 -13.01 -0.90 18.30
CA LEU A 83 -14.45 -0.58 18.29
C LEU A 83 -15.03 -0.59 19.70
N GLU A 84 -14.70 -1.58 20.52
CA GLU A 84 -15.12 -1.65 21.92
C GLU A 84 -14.62 -0.44 22.72
N LEU A 85 -13.33 -0.10 22.63
CA LEU A 85 -12.75 1.06 23.32
C LEU A 85 -13.38 2.39 22.87
N LYS A 86 -13.75 2.49 21.59
CA LYS A 86 -14.47 3.66 21.05
C LYS A 86 -15.95 3.69 21.43
N ASN A 87 -16.47 2.69 22.15
CA ASN A 87 -17.90 2.44 22.31
C ASN A 87 -18.63 2.52 20.97
N ALA A 88 -18.01 2.06 19.90
CA ALA A 88 -18.55 2.10 18.55
C ALA A 88 -18.97 0.69 18.12
N SER A 89 -19.96 0.63 17.25
CA SER A 89 -20.44 -0.56 16.57
C SER A 89 -20.56 -0.23 15.08
N LYS A 90 -20.60 -1.25 14.21
CA LYS A 90 -20.88 -1.00 12.80
C LYS A 90 -22.39 -0.98 12.60
N CYS A 91 -22.88 0.02 11.88
CA CYS A 91 -24.30 0.10 11.54
C CYS A 91 -24.70 -1.12 10.69
N PRO A 92 -25.78 -1.86 11.05
CA PRO A 92 -26.18 -3.07 10.34
C PRO A 92 -26.67 -2.80 8.92
N SER A 93 -27.13 -1.58 8.61
CA SER A 93 -27.62 -1.23 7.27
C SER A 93 -26.54 -0.67 6.35
N CYS A 94 -25.59 0.11 6.86
CA CYS A 94 -24.64 0.84 6.01
C CYS A 94 -23.17 0.62 6.36
N GLY A 95 -22.86 -0.19 7.38
CA GLY A 95 -21.51 -0.54 7.80
C GLY A 95 -20.69 0.59 8.42
N THR A 96 -21.27 1.78 8.57
CA THR A 96 -20.56 2.94 9.16
C THR A 96 -20.33 2.74 10.66
N GLU A 97 -19.17 3.14 11.15
CA GLU A 97 -18.89 3.16 12.59
C GLU A 97 -19.83 4.16 13.28
N VAL A 98 -20.64 3.65 14.21
CA VAL A 98 -21.63 4.40 14.97
C VAL A 98 -21.39 4.16 16.46
N ASN A 99 -21.41 5.22 17.25
CA ASN A 99 -21.34 5.06 18.69
C ASN A 99 -22.55 4.24 19.18
N LYS A 100 -22.33 3.25 20.05
CA LYS A 100 -23.36 2.42 20.69
C LYS A 100 -24.36 3.26 21.50
N GLN A 101 -23.95 4.46 21.94
CA GLN A 101 -24.81 5.43 22.62
C GLN A 101 -25.79 6.12 21.65
N ASN A 102 -25.54 6.11 20.34
CA ASN A 102 -26.45 6.74 19.38
C ASN A 102 -27.64 5.83 19.08
N ALA A 103 -28.86 6.32 19.29
CA ALA A 103 -30.08 5.58 18.95
C ALA A 103 -30.24 5.35 17.44
N PHE A 104 -29.60 6.17 16.59
CA PHE A 104 -29.70 6.12 15.13
C PHE A 104 -28.33 6.34 14.48
N CYS A 105 -28.11 5.71 13.32
CA CYS A 105 -26.92 5.93 12.52
C CYS A 105 -26.91 7.35 11.93
N PRO A 106 -25.85 8.16 12.13
CA PRO A 106 -25.77 9.52 11.60
C PRO A 106 -25.69 9.57 10.07
N LYS A 107 -25.34 8.47 9.41
CA LYS A 107 -25.20 8.40 7.95
C LYS A 107 -26.46 7.92 7.23
N CYS A 108 -27.17 6.93 7.79
CA CYS A 108 -28.30 6.29 7.10
C CYS A 108 -29.61 6.31 7.89
N GLY A 109 -29.62 6.83 9.12
CA GLY A 109 -30.82 6.90 9.96
C GLY A 109 -31.29 5.55 10.53
N THR A 110 -30.61 4.44 10.23
CA THR A 110 -30.97 3.12 10.78
C THR A 110 -30.86 3.11 12.30
N LYS A 111 -31.89 2.61 12.98
CA LYS A 111 -31.92 2.46 14.44
C LYS A 111 -30.82 1.50 14.89
N ILE A 112 -29.99 1.93 15.83
CA ILE A 112 -28.96 1.09 16.44
C ILE A 112 -29.57 0.52 17.73
N ALA A 113 -29.50 -0.80 17.90
CA ALA A 113 -29.95 -1.44 19.12
C ALA A 113 -29.05 -0.95 20.27
N GLN A 114 -29.61 -0.08 21.11
CA GLN A 114 -29.04 0.27 22.40
C GLN A 114 -29.37 -0.89 23.34
N GLU A 115 -28.35 -1.61 23.82
CA GLU A 115 -28.46 -2.38 25.06
C GLU A 115 -28.27 -1.46 26.26
#